data_AF-A0A933A9C6-F1
#
_entry.id   AF-A0A933A9C6-F1
#
_cell.length_a   1.000
_cell.length_b   1.000
_cell.length_c   1.000
_cell.angle_alpha   90.00
_cell.angle_beta   90.00
_cell.angle_gamma   90.00
#
_symmetry.space_group_name_H-M   'P 1'
#
loop_
_entity.id
_entity.type
_entity.pdbx_description
1 polymer ?
#
loop_
_entity_poly.entity_id
_entity_poly.type
_entity_poly.pdbx_seq_one_letter_code
_entity_poly.pdbx_strand_id
1 'polypeptide(L)'
;MKVMRVFGLLLMALLLVTMATLPAYASTLPTTVDFDGIIGKAKLMEDGTGWIKVGSRIVLITADTDVDGMLDVGALVEVTAEPHFGKYIGLDVKVVDEITIEGFVRKLDLDMGHLLVDHTKVIIHTGTDVDEDL
;
A
#
# COMPACT_ATOMS: atom_id res chain seq x y z
N MET A 1 -47.08 37.12 -40.57
CA MET A 1 -46.73 35.84 -39.89
C MET A 1 -45.33 35.35 -40.28
N LYS A 2 -44.26 36.11 -40.00
CA LYS A 2 -42.85 35.74 -40.30
C LYS A 2 -41.96 35.63 -39.05
N VAL A 3 -42.42 36.14 -37.91
CA VAL A 3 -41.64 36.24 -36.66
C VAL A 3 -41.54 34.90 -35.91
N MET A 4 -42.52 34.01 -36.08
CA MET A 4 -42.60 32.75 -35.30
C MET A 4 -41.62 31.65 -35.75
N ARG A 5 -41.06 31.75 -36.96
CA ARG A 5 -40.05 30.78 -37.47
C ARG A 5 -38.62 31.11 -37.04
N VAL A 6 -38.33 32.38 -36.77
CA VAL A 6 -36.99 32.83 -36.36
C VAL A 6 -36.75 32.52 -34.88
N PHE A 7 -37.80 32.63 -34.05
CA PHE A 7 -37.71 32.36 -32.61
C PHE A 7 -37.44 30.87 -32.29
N GLY A 8 -38.03 29.95 -33.07
CA GLY A 8 -37.81 28.51 -32.91
C GLY A 8 -36.38 28.07 -33.25
N LEU A 9 -35.77 28.66 -34.28
CA LEU A 9 -34.37 28.37 -34.66
C LEU A 9 -33.37 28.93 -33.65
N LEU A 10 -33.66 30.10 -33.07
CA LEU A 10 -32.78 30.73 -32.09
C LEU A 10 -32.79 30.00 -30.74
N LEU A 11 -33.95 29.45 -30.34
CA LEU A 11 -34.06 28.58 -29.15
C LEU A 11 -33.33 27.23 -29.35
N MET A 12 -33.36 26.67 -30.56
CA MET A 12 -32.68 25.42 -30.91
C MET A 12 -31.15 25.60 -30.95
N ALA A 13 -30.67 26.72 -31.49
CA ALA A 13 -29.26 27.07 -31.49
C ALA A 13 -28.74 27.31 -30.05
N LEU A 14 -29.55 27.91 -29.17
CA LEU A 14 -29.17 28.13 -27.77
C LEU A 14 -29.05 26.82 -26.98
N LEU A 15 -29.86 25.81 -27.32
CA LEU A 15 -29.83 24.48 -26.70
C LEU A 15 -28.64 23.62 -27.18
N LEU A 16 -28.15 23.88 -28.40
CA LEU A 16 -26.93 23.26 -28.95
C LEU A 16 -25.63 23.82 -28.36
N VAL A 17 -25.63 25.09 -27.91
CA VAL A 17 -24.43 25.74 -27.34
C VAL A 17 -24.19 25.34 -25.88
N THR A 18 -25.21 24.90 -25.13
CA THR A 18 -25.04 24.52 -23.72
C THR A 18 -24.39 23.15 -23.50
N MET A 19 -24.24 22.32 -24.54
CA MET A 19 -23.63 20.99 -24.42
C MET A 19 -22.10 20.97 -24.54
N ALA A 20 -21.45 22.10 -24.82
CA ALA A 20 -20.05 22.12 -25.26
C ALA A 20 -19.00 22.43 -24.18
N THR A 21 -19.35 22.59 -22.90
CA THR A 21 -18.34 22.90 -21.87
C THR A 21 -18.64 22.23 -20.53
N LEU A 22 -18.60 20.90 -20.49
CA LEU A 22 -18.25 20.24 -19.23
C LEU A 22 -16.72 20.22 -19.16
N PRO A 23 -16.08 20.89 -18.18
CA PRO A 23 -14.66 20.66 -17.95
C PRO A 23 -14.50 19.18 -17.64
N ALA A 24 -13.62 18.51 -18.39
CA ALA A 24 -13.18 17.17 -18.04
C ALA A 24 -12.50 17.29 -16.67
N TYR A 25 -13.23 16.94 -15.60
CA TYR A 25 -12.63 16.67 -14.31
C TYR A 25 -11.79 15.41 -14.48
N ALA A 26 -10.54 15.57 -14.93
CA ALA A 26 -9.53 14.55 -14.83
C ALA A 26 -9.25 14.38 -13.33
N SER A 27 -10.01 13.50 -12.70
CA SER A 27 -9.71 13.01 -11.36
C SER A 27 -8.46 12.15 -11.46
N THR A 28 -7.29 12.75 -11.31
CA THR A 28 -6.05 12.02 -11.07
C THR A 28 -6.11 11.48 -9.64
N LEU A 29 -6.95 10.47 -9.44
CA LEU A 29 -6.92 9.65 -8.23
C LEU A 29 -5.51 9.05 -8.13
N PRO A 30 -4.90 9.00 -6.94
CA PRO A 30 -3.66 8.26 -6.78
C PRO A 30 -3.90 6.83 -7.26
N THR A 31 -3.17 6.42 -8.30
CA THR A 31 -3.23 5.08 -8.89
C THR A 31 -2.48 4.05 -8.06
N THR A 32 -1.84 4.49 -6.97
CA THR A 32 -1.03 3.68 -6.07
C THR A 32 -1.69 3.56 -4.70
N VAL A 33 -1.39 2.47 -4.01
CA VAL A 33 -1.85 2.15 -2.66
C VAL A 33 -0.65 1.75 -1.83
N ASP A 34 -0.52 2.38 -0.68
CA ASP A 34 0.56 2.11 0.28
C ASP A 34 0.02 1.29 1.44
N PHE A 35 0.74 0.26 1.86
CA PHE A 35 0.41 -0.52 3.04
C PHE A 35 1.63 -1.26 3.58
N ASP A 36 1.63 -1.45 4.89
CA ASP A 36 2.56 -2.31 5.60
C ASP A 36 1.95 -3.68 5.91
N GLY A 37 2.82 -4.65 6.21
CA GLY A 37 2.41 -5.90 6.83
C GLY A 37 3.44 -7.01 6.74
N ILE A 38 3.14 -8.12 7.41
CA ILE A 38 4.00 -9.30 7.41
C ILE A 38 3.71 -10.18 6.18
N ILE A 39 4.78 -10.66 5.54
CA ILE A 39 4.67 -11.65 4.47
C ILE A 39 4.21 -12.98 5.08
N GLY A 40 2.98 -13.38 4.76
CA GLY A 40 2.41 -14.64 5.22
C GLY A 40 2.68 -15.83 4.28
N LYS A 41 2.89 -15.57 2.99
CA LYS A 41 3.26 -16.56 1.96
C LYS A 41 4.04 -15.88 0.84
N ALA A 42 4.99 -16.60 0.25
CA ALA A 42 5.72 -16.15 -0.92
C ALA A 42 5.87 -17.29 -1.93
N LYS A 43 5.93 -16.93 -3.21
CA LYS A 43 6.40 -17.79 -4.29
C LYS A 43 7.19 -16.92 -5.25
N LEU A 44 8.50 -16.90 -5.05
CA LEU A 44 9.45 -16.18 -5.87
C LEU A 44 10.24 -17.18 -6.74
N MET A 45 10.61 -16.74 -7.93
CA MET A 45 11.51 -17.43 -8.83
C MET A 45 12.96 -17.02 -8.54
N GLU A 46 13.93 -17.68 -9.18
CA GLU A 46 15.37 -17.37 -9.00
C GLU A 46 15.74 -15.94 -9.42
N ASP A 47 14.96 -15.34 -10.32
CA ASP A 47 15.13 -13.96 -10.77
C ASP A 47 14.47 -12.92 -9.85
N GLY A 48 13.90 -13.35 -8.71
CA GLY A 48 13.21 -12.49 -7.76
C GLY A 48 11.75 -12.15 -8.15
N THR A 49 11.28 -12.54 -9.33
CA THR A 49 9.89 -12.31 -9.75
C THR A 49 8.94 -13.35 -9.14
N GLY A 50 7.66 -13.01 -9.03
CA GLY A 50 6.65 -13.93 -8.51
C GLY A 50 5.55 -13.22 -7.75
N TRP A 51 5.25 -13.69 -6.55
CA TRP A 51 4.27 -13.04 -5.69
C TRP A 51 4.50 -13.27 -4.19
N ILE A 52 4.08 -12.29 -3.41
CA ILE A 52 4.00 -12.35 -1.95
C ILE A 52 2.57 -12.10 -1.49
N LYS A 53 2.20 -12.62 -0.32
CA LYS A 53 0.93 -12.36 0.34
C LYS A 53 1.18 -11.58 1.63
N VAL A 54 0.72 -10.34 1.66
CA VAL A 54 0.82 -9.43 2.81
C VAL A 54 -0.59 -9.23 3.38
N GLY A 55 -0.84 -9.80 4.55
CA GLY A 55 -2.20 -9.87 5.11
C GLY A 55 -3.19 -10.58 4.16
N SER A 56 -4.24 -9.87 3.74
CA SER A 56 -5.23 -10.37 2.76
C SER A 56 -4.88 -10.03 1.30
N ARG A 57 -3.79 -9.30 1.05
CA ARG A 57 -3.42 -8.77 -0.27
C ARG A 57 -2.38 -9.68 -0.93
N ILE A 58 -2.55 -9.89 -2.24
CA ILE A 58 -1.54 -10.56 -3.08
C ILE A 58 -0.82 -9.49 -3.88
N VAL A 59 0.50 -9.42 -3.72
CA VAL A 59 1.39 -8.49 -4.42
C VAL A 59 2.20 -9.29 -5.43
N LEU A 60 2.11 -8.90 -6.69
CA LEU A 60 2.90 -9.44 -7.78
C LEU A 60 4.23 -8.70 -7.81
N ILE A 61 5.33 -9.46 -7.76
CA ILE A 61 6.69 -8.95 -7.87
C ILE A 61 7.12 -9.20 -9.30
N THR A 62 7.48 -8.13 -10.00
CA THR A 62 7.89 -8.16 -11.40
C THR A 62 9.34 -7.72 -11.52
N ALA A 63 9.93 -7.85 -12.71
CA ALA A 63 11.29 -7.36 -12.96
C ALA A 63 11.42 -5.84 -12.80
N ASP A 64 10.29 -5.11 -12.83
CA ASP A 64 10.22 -3.67 -12.67
C ASP A 64 9.92 -3.24 -11.23
N THR A 65 9.67 -4.18 -10.32
CA THR A 65 9.42 -3.89 -8.90
C THR A 65 10.74 -3.59 -8.21
N ASP A 66 10.86 -2.42 -7.58
CA ASP A 66 12.01 -2.11 -6.72
C ASP A 66 11.86 -2.88 -5.40
N VAL A 67 12.91 -3.59 -5.00
CA VAL A 67 12.91 -4.45 -3.81
C VAL A 67 14.14 -4.15 -2.97
N ASP A 68 13.90 -3.60 -1.79
CA ASP A 68 14.92 -3.33 -0.78
C ASP A 68 14.83 -4.37 0.34
N GLY A 69 15.70 -5.38 0.28
CA GLY A 69 15.79 -6.47 1.25
C GLY A 69 15.26 -7.83 0.78
N MET A 70 15.37 -8.85 1.63
CA MET A 70 15.01 -10.23 1.30
C MET A 70 13.54 -10.53 1.66
N LEU A 71 12.73 -10.90 0.65
CA LEU A 71 11.29 -11.09 0.76
C LEU A 71 10.89 -12.46 1.35
N ASP A 72 11.36 -12.75 2.56
CA ASP A 72 11.08 -14.01 3.25
C ASP A 72 9.73 -14.00 3.97
N VAL A 73 9.14 -15.20 4.12
CA VAL A 73 7.96 -15.37 4.97
C VAL A 73 8.30 -15.00 6.41
N GLY A 74 7.49 -14.11 7.02
CA GLY A 74 7.74 -13.56 8.35
C GLY A 74 8.37 -12.17 8.33
N ALA A 75 8.92 -11.72 7.21
CA ALA A 75 9.44 -10.36 7.08
C ALA A 75 8.31 -9.32 7.16
N LEU A 76 8.55 -8.23 7.90
CA LEU A 76 7.73 -7.03 7.85
C LEU A 76 8.12 -6.23 6.61
N VAL A 77 7.15 -5.82 5.80
CA VAL A 77 7.38 -5.01 4.61
C VAL A 77 6.50 -3.78 4.57
N GLU A 78 7.02 -2.72 3.96
CA GLU A 78 6.29 -1.57 3.45
C GLU A 78 6.13 -1.73 1.92
N VAL A 79 4.92 -1.58 1.41
CA VAL A 79 4.59 -1.84 0.00
C VAL A 79 3.91 -0.62 -0.61
N THR A 80 4.45 -0.13 -1.73
CA THR A 80 3.77 0.76 -2.66
C THR A 80 3.37 -0.05 -3.89
N ALA A 81 2.08 -0.06 -4.25
CA ALA A 81 1.61 -0.91 -5.35
C ALA A 81 0.42 -0.33 -6.13
N GLU A 82 0.27 -0.76 -7.38
CA GLU A 82 -0.90 -0.45 -8.20
C GLU A 82 -1.95 -1.56 -8.15
N PRO A 83 -3.23 -1.26 -7.93
CA PRO A 83 -4.29 -2.27 -7.94
C PRO A 83 -4.56 -2.75 -9.38
N HIS A 84 -4.52 -4.06 -9.58
CA HIS A 84 -4.73 -4.71 -10.88
C HIS A 84 -5.60 -5.97 -10.73
N PHE A 85 -6.86 -5.90 -11.20
CA PHE A 85 -7.85 -7.00 -11.15
C PHE A 85 -7.93 -7.74 -9.81
N GLY A 86 -7.98 -7.00 -8.69
CA GLY A 86 -8.09 -7.58 -7.34
C GLY A 86 -6.76 -8.09 -6.75
N LYS A 87 -5.65 -7.87 -7.44
CA LYS A 87 -4.28 -8.01 -6.93
C LYS A 87 -3.58 -6.65 -6.93
N TYR A 88 -2.34 -6.65 -6.50
CA TYR A 88 -1.47 -5.48 -6.48
C TYR A 88 -0.21 -5.79 -7.29
N ILE A 89 0.21 -4.88 -8.16
CA ILE A 89 1.52 -4.93 -8.82
C ILE A 89 2.46 -4.07 -7.97
N GLY A 90 3.49 -4.68 -7.40
CA GLY A 90 4.46 -3.97 -6.57
C GLY A 90 5.25 -2.97 -7.41
N LEU A 91 5.32 -1.73 -6.94
CA LEU A 91 6.21 -0.71 -7.48
C LEU A 91 7.48 -0.61 -6.63
N ASP A 92 7.30 -0.58 -5.31
CA ASP A 92 8.37 -0.52 -4.32
C ASP A 92 8.00 -1.42 -3.13
N VAL A 93 8.92 -2.28 -2.70
CA VAL A 93 8.75 -3.18 -1.57
C VAL A 93 10.00 -3.15 -0.71
N LYS A 94 9.86 -2.61 0.50
CA LYS A 94 10.95 -2.47 1.45
C LYS A 94 10.75 -3.38 2.64
N VAL A 95 11.76 -4.19 2.94
CA VAL A 95 11.82 -4.99 4.17
C VAL A 95 12.25 -4.09 5.33
N VAL A 96 11.46 -4.09 6.39
CA VAL A 96 11.74 -3.33 7.62
C VAL A 96 12.58 -4.21 8.54
N ASP A 97 13.84 -3.85 8.70
CA ASP A 97 14.85 -4.56 9.52
C ASP A 97 14.85 -4.11 10.99
N GLU A 98 14.40 -2.89 11.26
CA GLU A 98 14.30 -2.34 12.62
C GLU A 98 12.96 -1.66 12.86
N ILE A 99 12.26 -2.09 13.92
CA ILE A 99 11.08 -1.40 14.42
C ILE A 99 11.45 -0.74 15.75
N THR A 100 11.48 0.59 15.77
CA THR A 100 11.56 1.34 17.03
C THR A 100 10.16 1.55 17.59
N ILE A 101 9.87 0.93 18.74
CA ILE A 101 8.63 1.18 19.48
C ILE A 101 8.94 2.18 20.59
N GLU A 102 8.48 3.41 20.42
CA GLU A 102 8.52 4.44 21.47
C GLU A 102 7.22 4.40 22.27
N GLY A 103 7.32 4.06 23.57
CA GLY A 103 6.15 3.95 24.41
C GLY A 103 6.48 3.85 25.90
N PHE A 104 5.45 4.02 26.72
CA PHE A 104 5.55 3.84 28.17
C PHE A 104 5.20 2.40 28.53
N VAL A 105 6.19 1.65 29.03
CA VAL A 105 5.96 0.33 29.61
C VAL A 105 5.28 0.50 30.97
N ARG A 106 3.95 0.32 31.02
CA ARG A 106 3.20 0.45 32.30
C ARG A 106 3.49 -0.67 33.29
N LYS A 107 3.82 -1.86 32.81
CA LYS A 107 4.17 -3.02 33.63
C LYS A 107 5.05 -3.96 32.82
N LEU A 108 6.20 -4.33 33.37
CA LEU A 108 7.05 -5.39 32.86
C LEU A 108 7.06 -6.51 33.91
N ASP A 109 6.52 -7.67 33.55
CA ASP A 109 6.55 -8.88 34.38
C ASP A 109 7.77 -9.70 33.95
N LEU A 110 8.80 -9.73 34.79
CA LEU A 110 9.98 -10.55 34.60
C LEU A 110 9.82 -11.80 35.47
N ASP A 111 10.33 -12.94 35.02
CA ASP A 111 10.32 -14.18 35.82
C ASP A 111 11.00 -14.02 37.21
N MET A 112 11.74 -12.92 37.41
CA MET A 112 12.40 -12.55 38.66
C MET A 112 11.81 -11.31 39.38
N GLY A 113 10.69 -10.71 38.92
CA GLY A 113 10.04 -9.58 39.59
C GLY A 113 9.35 -8.56 38.66
N HIS A 114 8.94 -7.41 39.21
CA HIS A 114 8.33 -6.31 38.44
C HIS A 114 9.28 -5.13 38.29
N LEU A 115 9.44 -4.61 37.06
CA LEU A 115 10.18 -3.39 36.79
C LEU A 115 9.21 -2.19 36.72
N LEU A 116 9.34 -1.23 37.62
CA LEU A 116 8.68 0.09 37.55
C LEU A 116 9.69 1.08 36.98
N VAL A 117 9.65 1.36 35.68
CA VAL A 117 10.60 2.31 35.06
C VAL A 117 9.88 3.31 34.16
N ASP A 118 10.18 4.58 34.43
CA ASP A 118 9.92 5.75 33.60
C ASP A 118 10.88 5.77 32.39
N HIS A 119 10.36 6.13 31.21
CA HIS A 119 11.03 6.15 29.90
C HIS A 119 12.02 5.00 29.61
N THR A 120 11.51 3.82 29.26
CA THR A 120 12.33 2.72 28.73
C THR A 120 12.25 2.69 27.20
N LYS A 121 13.41 2.73 26.51
CA LYS A 121 13.48 2.45 25.07
C LYS A 121 13.48 0.94 24.89
N VAL A 122 12.45 0.39 24.22
CA VAL A 122 12.37 -1.03 23.86
C VAL A 122 12.74 -1.16 22.39
N ILE A 123 13.83 -1.88 22.10
CA ILE A 123 14.24 -2.24 20.75
C ILE A 123 13.89 -3.71 20.56
N ILE A 124 13.01 -4.03 19.60
CA ILE A 124 12.67 -5.41 19.24
C ILE A 124 13.41 -5.72 17.95
N HIS A 125 14.40 -6.62 18.03
CA HIS A 125 15.03 -7.19 16.85
C HIS A 125 14.14 -8.32 16.32
N THR A 126 13.51 -8.12 15.17
CA THR A 126 12.75 -9.17 14.48
C THR A 126 13.71 -9.98 13.61
N GLY A 127 14.52 -10.82 14.24
CA GLY A 127 15.32 -11.84 13.56
C GLY A 127 14.72 -13.22 13.80
N THR A 128 14.69 -14.06 12.77
CA THR A 128 14.51 -15.51 12.93
C THR A 128 15.88 -16.16 13.14
N ASP A 129 16.48 -15.99 14.30
CA ASP A 129 17.52 -16.93 14.75
C ASP A 129 16.80 -18.17 15.30
N VAL A 130 16.55 -19.12 14.41
CA VAL A 130 16.30 -20.50 14.81
C VAL A 130 17.67 -21.15 14.90
N ASP A 131 18.24 -21.19 16.10
CA ASP A 131 19.38 -22.08 16.39
C ASP A 131 18.90 -23.53 16.14
N GLU A 132 19.31 -24.11 15.00
CA GLU A 132 19.11 -25.54 14.67
C GLU A 132 20.18 -26.43 15.32
N ASP A 133 20.49 -26.24 16.60
CA ASP A 133 21.36 -27.17 17.34
C ASP A 133 20.70 -27.60 18.66
N LEU A 134 19.84 -28.61 18.59
CA LEU A 134 19.43 -29.48 19.71
C LEU A 134 19.37 -30.96 19.29
#